data_AF-A0A1Q8FIC5-F1
#
_entry.id   AF-A0A1Q8FIC5-F1
#
_cell.length_a   1.000
_cell.length_b   1.000
_cell.length_c   1.000
_cell.angle_alpha   90.00
_cell.angle_beta   90.00
_cell.angle_gamma   90.00
#
_symmetry.space_group_name_H-M   'P 1'
#
loop_
_entity.id
_entity.type
_entity.pdbx_description
1 polymer ?
#
loop_
_entity_poly.entity_id
_entity_poly.type
_entity_poly.pdbx_seq_one_letter_code
_entity_poly.pdbx_strand_id
1 'polypeptide(L)'
;MKRLLICGLVAASLSACAVVPVAAPAGPFETEGDFSVMLQNDWSRWPSQINPATNGEFLTQDGVLLNRVHLVSIPDSEGLVRARRNVEMPLYTAGSSEFEIVEFITSSLEMIGYSDVEADLIRPAEFDGVDGLRFGLTGIWQNGMRVKGEAATIAHDDRLDLVLFMAPELHYYDAVAPEVEAIMNSIDLPD
;
A
#
# COMPACT_ATOMS: atom_id res chain seq x y z
N MET A 1 -61.88 5.72 -34.62
CA MET A 1 -61.71 4.90 -33.40
C MET A 1 -60.74 3.75 -33.69
N LYS A 2 -59.47 3.87 -33.30
CA LYS A 2 -58.57 2.74 -32.99
C LYS A 2 -57.32 3.28 -32.28
N ARG A 3 -57.14 2.86 -31.03
CA ARG A 3 -56.02 3.16 -30.14
C ARG A 3 -54.85 2.24 -30.49
N LEU A 4 -53.63 2.77 -30.59
CA LEU A 4 -52.36 2.01 -30.54
C LEU A 4 -51.34 2.93 -29.84
N LEU A 5 -51.24 2.86 -28.51
CA LEU A 5 -50.28 2.07 -27.71
C LEU A 5 -48.83 2.54 -27.84
N ILE A 6 -48.44 3.22 -26.76
CA ILE A 6 -47.12 3.74 -26.40
C ILE A 6 -46.18 2.57 -26.11
N CYS A 7 -44.97 2.57 -26.68
CA CYS A 7 -43.82 1.84 -26.15
C CYS A 7 -42.66 2.84 -26.01
N GLY A 8 -42.59 3.50 -24.85
CA GLY A 8 -41.41 4.26 -24.45
C GLY A 8 -40.35 3.29 -23.95
N LEU A 9 -39.33 3.03 -24.77
CA LEU A 9 -38.18 2.23 -24.40
C LEU A 9 -37.28 3.08 -23.48
N VAL A 10 -37.42 2.90 -22.17
CA VAL A 10 -36.50 3.49 -21.18
C VAL A 10 -35.21 2.65 -21.21
N ALA A 11 -34.21 3.12 -21.95
CA ALA A 11 -32.86 2.59 -21.88
C ALA A 11 -32.22 3.08 -20.56
N ALA A 12 -32.31 2.26 -19.52
CA ALA A 12 -31.54 2.46 -18.29
C ALA A 12 -30.08 2.07 -18.57
N SER A 13 -29.24 3.05 -18.86
CA SER A 13 -27.79 2.89 -18.91
C SER A 13 -27.27 2.63 -17.49
N LEU A 14 -27.07 1.35 -17.15
CA LEU A 14 -26.31 0.91 -16.00
C LEU A 14 -24.86 1.37 -16.17
N SER A 15 -24.55 2.58 -15.70
CA SER A 15 -23.17 3.01 -15.50
C SER A 15 -22.68 2.33 -14.23
N ALA A 16 -22.19 1.10 -14.34
CA ALA A 16 -21.40 0.50 -13.28
C ALA A 16 -20.07 1.26 -13.23
N CYS A 17 -19.83 2.04 -12.17
CA CYS A 17 -18.52 2.59 -11.89
C CYS A 17 -17.58 1.43 -11.56
N ALA A 18 -16.95 0.85 -12.58
CA ALA A 18 -15.87 -0.10 -12.38
C ALA A 18 -14.66 0.67 -11.86
N VAL A 19 -14.25 0.37 -10.63
CA VAL A 19 -12.94 0.81 -10.13
C VAL A 19 -11.89 -0.05 -10.84
N VAL A 20 -10.96 0.59 -11.53
CA VAL A 20 -9.91 -0.05 -12.34
C VAL A 20 -8.55 0.50 -11.96
N PRO A 21 -7.44 -0.20 -12.28
CA PRO A 21 -6.11 0.39 -12.18
C PRO A 21 -6.02 1.68 -13.01
N VAL A 22 -5.32 2.67 -12.48
CA VAL A 22 -5.20 4.01 -13.07
C VAL A 22 -3.72 4.33 -13.27
N ALA A 23 -3.38 5.08 -14.32
CA ALA A 23 -2.03 5.58 -14.49
C ALA A 23 -1.68 6.58 -13.37
N ALA A 24 -0.48 6.44 -12.80
CA ALA A 24 0.14 7.40 -11.89
C ALA A 24 1.40 7.94 -12.59
N PRO A 25 1.30 9.04 -13.34
CA PRO A 25 2.43 9.59 -14.08
C PRO A 25 3.48 10.15 -13.12
N ALA A 26 4.72 10.29 -13.62
CA ALA A 26 5.78 10.97 -12.88
C ALA A 26 5.38 12.39 -12.42
N GLY A 27 5.83 12.78 -11.23
CA GLY A 27 5.50 14.04 -10.57
C GLY A 27 4.94 13.85 -9.15
N PRO A 28 4.36 14.92 -8.56
CA PRO A 28 3.67 14.83 -7.29
C PRO A 28 2.50 13.85 -7.38
N PHE A 29 2.39 13.01 -6.35
CA PHE A 29 1.38 11.98 -6.25
C PHE A 29 0.71 12.04 -4.87
N GLU A 30 -0.55 12.49 -4.88
CA GLU A 30 -1.42 12.46 -3.72
C GLU A 30 -1.86 11.02 -3.45
N THR A 31 -1.57 10.51 -2.26
CA THR A 31 -1.98 9.16 -1.90
C THR A 31 -3.45 9.13 -1.46
N GLU A 32 -4.04 7.94 -1.39
CA GLU A 32 -5.32 7.74 -0.70
C GLU A 32 -5.22 7.85 0.82
N GLY A 33 -3.99 7.87 1.37
CA GLY A 33 -3.69 8.21 2.75
C GLY A 33 -3.50 9.71 2.94
N ASP A 34 -3.22 10.11 4.18
CA ASP A 34 -3.02 11.51 4.56
C ASP A 34 -1.55 11.94 4.39
N PHE A 35 -0.95 11.63 3.23
CA PHE A 35 0.40 12.05 2.85
C PHE A 35 0.57 12.04 1.31
N SER A 36 1.60 12.72 0.81
CA SER A 36 1.97 12.74 -0.61
C SER A 36 3.40 12.22 -0.82
N VAL A 37 3.72 11.86 -2.08
CA VAL A 37 5.07 11.43 -2.49
C VAL A 37 5.41 11.96 -3.90
N MET A 38 6.68 11.88 -4.29
CA MET A 38 7.15 12.21 -5.63
C MET A 38 7.51 10.95 -6.42
N LEU A 39 6.89 10.80 -7.59
CA LEU A 39 7.19 9.72 -8.54
C LEU A 39 8.20 10.18 -9.59
N GLN A 40 9.27 9.41 -9.80
CA GLN A 40 10.29 9.74 -10.80
C GLN A 40 9.92 9.22 -12.20
N ASN A 41 9.29 8.05 -12.27
CA ASN A 41 8.76 7.46 -13.49
C ASN A 41 7.25 7.22 -13.38
N ASP A 42 6.66 6.72 -14.47
CA ASP A 42 5.26 6.35 -14.51
C ASP A 42 5.03 5.01 -13.76
N TRP A 43 3.94 4.97 -13.00
CA TRP A 43 3.47 3.80 -12.27
C TRP A 43 2.03 3.44 -12.66
N SER A 44 1.64 2.20 -12.38
CA SER A 44 0.23 1.81 -12.35
C SER A 44 -0.26 1.80 -10.91
N ARG A 45 -1.25 2.66 -10.63
CA ARG A 45 -1.94 2.75 -9.34
C ARG A 45 -3.07 1.74 -9.26
N TRP A 46 -3.11 1.03 -8.16
CA TRP A 46 -4.19 0.15 -7.76
C TRP A 46 -4.89 0.74 -6.54
N PRO A 47 -6.06 1.38 -6.72
CA PRO A 47 -6.84 1.99 -5.65
C PRO A 47 -7.11 0.99 -4.51
N SER A 48 -7.22 1.49 -3.27
CA SER A 48 -7.50 0.65 -2.11
C SER A 48 -8.73 -0.23 -2.33
N GLN A 49 -9.79 0.28 -2.96
CA GLN A 49 -11.06 -0.44 -3.18
C GLN A 49 -10.90 -1.73 -3.99
N ILE A 50 -9.84 -1.83 -4.81
CA ILE A 50 -9.54 -3.04 -5.61
C ILE A 50 -8.24 -3.74 -5.17
N ASN A 51 -7.58 -3.28 -4.11
CA ASN A 51 -6.40 -3.94 -3.55
C ASN A 51 -6.82 -5.09 -2.59
N PRO A 52 -6.62 -6.36 -2.95
CA PRO A 52 -7.08 -7.46 -2.10
C PRO A 52 -6.22 -7.70 -0.85
N ALA A 53 -5.06 -7.05 -0.73
CA ALA A 53 -4.07 -7.35 0.30
C ALA A 53 -4.15 -6.37 1.49
N THR A 54 -3.96 -5.08 1.24
CA THR A 54 -3.86 -4.04 2.28
C THR A 54 -5.04 -3.09 2.23
N ASN A 55 -5.24 -2.31 3.30
CA ASN A 55 -6.29 -1.29 3.38
C ASN A 55 -5.99 -0.03 2.55
N GLY A 56 -4.73 0.21 2.19
CA GLY A 56 -4.34 1.31 1.29
C GLY A 56 -4.20 0.90 -0.18
N GLU A 57 -3.79 1.84 -1.01
CA GLU A 57 -3.49 1.61 -2.42
C GLU A 57 -2.08 1.03 -2.62
N PHE A 58 -1.75 0.66 -3.85
CA PHE A 58 -0.37 0.35 -4.19
C PHE A 58 -0.01 0.75 -5.62
N LEU A 59 1.26 1.03 -5.83
CA LEU A 59 1.86 1.28 -7.14
C LEU A 59 2.61 0.04 -7.62
N THR A 60 2.61 -0.19 -8.93
CA THR A 60 3.45 -1.19 -9.58
C THR A 60 3.90 -0.74 -10.98
N GLN A 61 5.13 -1.08 -11.37
CA GLN A 61 5.65 -0.90 -12.73
C GLN A 61 5.51 -2.17 -13.58
N ASP A 62 5.75 -3.35 -12.99
CA ASP A 62 5.78 -4.61 -13.75
C ASP A 62 4.50 -5.45 -13.58
N GLY A 63 3.69 -5.15 -12.57
CA GLY A 63 2.43 -5.83 -12.30
C GLY A 63 2.32 -6.39 -10.88
N VAL A 64 1.08 -6.71 -10.49
CA VAL A 64 0.66 -6.97 -9.10
C VAL A 64 1.30 -8.19 -8.42
N LEU A 65 2.02 -9.03 -9.16
CA LEU A 65 2.72 -10.21 -8.63
C LEU A 65 4.25 -10.00 -8.57
N LEU A 66 4.73 -8.82 -8.97
CA LEU A 66 6.14 -8.53 -9.19
C LEU A 66 6.60 -7.46 -8.19
N ASN A 67 6.68 -6.18 -8.54
CA ASN A 67 6.94 -5.12 -7.56
C ASN A 67 5.63 -4.47 -7.08
N ARG A 68 5.57 -4.16 -5.79
CA ARG A 68 4.47 -3.40 -5.21
C ARG A 68 4.99 -2.41 -4.19
N VAL A 69 4.59 -1.16 -4.32
CA VAL A 69 4.80 -0.10 -3.32
C VAL A 69 3.44 0.23 -2.72
N HIS A 70 3.17 -0.29 -1.53
CA HIS A 70 1.94 -0.03 -0.79
C HIS A 70 2.03 1.33 -0.10
N LEU A 71 0.96 2.12 -0.22
CA LEU A 71 0.83 3.45 0.36
C LEU A 71 -0.39 3.42 1.27
N VAL A 72 -0.18 3.54 2.59
CA VAL A 72 -1.22 3.27 3.57
C VAL A 72 -1.11 4.23 4.75
N SER A 73 -2.22 4.88 5.11
CA SER A 73 -2.42 5.51 6.42
C SER A 73 -3.24 4.58 7.29
N ILE A 74 -2.74 4.27 8.49
CA ILE A 74 -3.34 3.28 9.39
C ILE A 74 -3.73 4.00 10.69
N PRO A 75 -5.01 4.29 10.92
CA PRO A 75 -5.47 4.87 12.18
C PRO A 75 -5.21 3.96 13.38
N ASP A 76 -5.26 4.55 14.58
CA ASP A 76 -5.29 3.79 15.83
C ASP A 76 -6.39 2.72 15.80
N SER A 77 -6.07 1.55 16.34
CA SER A 77 -6.96 0.39 16.41
C SER A 77 -7.40 -0.18 15.04
N GLU A 78 -6.74 0.19 13.95
CA GLU A 78 -6.96 -0.36 12.60
C GLU A 78 -5.76 -1.22 12.14
N GLY A 79 -6.00 -2.06 11.12
CA GLY A 79 -4.98 -2.97 10.57
C GLY A 79 -4.39 -2.52 9.24
N LEU A 80 -3.18 -2.97 8.91
CA LEU A 80 -2.59 -2.80 7.58
C LEU A 80 -3.35 -3.61 6.52
N VAL A 81 -3.81 -4.78 6.92
CA VAL A 81 -4.43 -5.79 6.04
C VAL A 81 -5.94 -5.80 6.19
N ARG A 82 -6.64 -6.14 5.11
CA ARG A 82 -8.11 -6.16 5.12
C ARG A 82 -8.67 -7.18 6.11
N ALA A 83 -9.58 -6.70 6.96
CA ALA A 83 -10.26 -7.54 7.94
C ALA A 83 -10.98 -8.72 7.28
N ARG A 84 -10.78 -9.92 7.85
CA ARG A 84 -11.48 -11.14 7.44
C ARG A 84 -12.37 -11.61 8.57
N ARG A 85 -13.56 -12.12 8.22
CA ARG A 85 -14.51 -12.62 9.24
C ARG A 85 -13.88 -13.75 10.04
N ASN A 86 -13.98 -13.66 11.36
CA ASN A 86 -13.48 -14.66 12.32
C ASN A 86 -11.96 -14.89 12.25
N VAL A 87 -11.20 -13.89 11.81
CA VAL A 87 -9.74 -13.90 11.86
C VAL A 87 -9.31 -12.73 12.72
N GLU A 88 -8.52 -13.01 13.76
CA GLU A 88 -7.88 -11.97 14.56
C GLU A 88 -6.75 -11.35 13.74
N MET A 89 -6.74 -10.01 13.65
CA MET A 89 -5.81 -9.25 12.82
C MET A 89 -4.86 -8.46 13.74
N PRO A 90 -3.57 -8.31 13.38
CA PRO A 90 -2.71 -7.30 13.98
C PRO A 90 -3.34 -5.92 13.78
N LEU A 91 -3.39 -5.14 14.85
CA LEU A 91 -3.88 -3.77 14.86
C LEU A 91 -2.75 -2.85 15.28
N TYR A 92 -2.69 -1.68 14.66
CA TYR A 92 -1.81 -0.62 15.11
C TYR A 92 -2.36 0.01 16.39
N THR A 93 -1.48 0.37 17.31
CA THR A 93 -1.81 1.13 18.53
C THR A 93 -1.00 2.41 18.55
N ALA A 94 -1.66 3.55 18.73
CA ALA A 94 -1.00 4.84 18.85
C ALA A 94 -0.01 4.84 20.03
N GLY A 95 1.19 5.38 19.80
CA GLY A 95 2.29 5.34 20.77
C GLY A 95 3.04 4.01 20.83
N SER A 96 2.83 3.11 19.87
CA SER A 96 3.67 1.92 19.69
C SER A 96 5.15 2.30 19.58
N SER A 97 6.00 1.50 20.21
CA SER A 97 7.45 1.56 20.03
C SER A 97 7.86 1.12 18.62
N GLU A 98 9.10 1.45 18.23
CA GLU A 98 9.68 1.02 16.94
C GLU A 98 9.60 -0.50 16.76
N PHE A 99 9.81 -1.26 17.84
CA PHE A 99 9.71 -2.73 17.82
C PHE A 99 8.27 -3.20 17.58
N GLU A 100 7.29 -2.60 18.26
CA GLU A 100 5.87 -2.93 18.07
C GLU A 100 5.39 -2.58 16.65
N ILE A 101 5.89 -1.48 16.06
CA ILE A 101 5.61 -1.13 14.66
C ILE A 101 6.15 -2.20 13.70
N VAL A 102 7.40 -2.64 13.91
CA VAL A 102 8.00 -3.71 13.11
C VAL A 102 7.24 -5.03 13.26
N GLU A 103 6.89 -5.41 14.49
CA GLU A 103 6.10 -6.61 14.77
C GLU A 103 4.70 -6.56 14.11
N PHE A 104 4.03 -5.41 14.19
CA PHE A 104 2.74 -5.18 13.55
C PHE A 104 2.83 -5.36 12.02
N ILE A 105 3.83 -4.78 11.36
CA ILE A 105 4.00 -4.85 9.91
C ILE A 105 4.36 -6.27 9.48
N THR A 106 5.32 -6.91 10.15
CA THR A 106 5.75 -8.28 9.82
C THR A 106 4.63 -9.29 10.02
N SER A 107 3.91 -9.23 11.14
CA SER A 107 2.73 -10.07 11.40
C SER A 107 1.61 -9.84 10.37
N SER A 108 1.40 -8.59 9.96
CA SER A 108 0.42 -8.26 8.92
C SER A 108 0.78 -8.88 7.57
N LEU A 109 2.06 -8.85 7.18
CA LEU A 109 2.54 -9.47 5.95
C LEU A 109 2.29 -10.99 5.93
N GLU A 110 2.52 -11.67 7.04
CA GLU A 110 2.26 -13.11 7.14
C GLU A 110 0.79 -13.46 6.85
N MET A 111 -0.15 -12.61 7.26
CA MET A 111 -1.59 -12.84 7.00
C MET A 111 -1.98 -12.78 5.52
N ILE A 112 -1.21 -12.09 4.69
CA ILE A 112 -1.49 -11.90 3.27
C ILE A 112 -0.67 -12.80 2.35
N GLY A 113 -0.01 -13.83 2.92
CA GLY A 113 0.63 -14.90 2.15
C GLY A 113 2.14 -14.79 2.05
N TYR A 114 2.76 -13.95 2.88
CA TYR A 114 4.20 -14.07 3.15
C TYR A 114 4.44 -15.08 4.27
N SER A 115 5.66 -15.61 4.34
CA SER A 115 6.14 -16.51 5.38
C SER A 115 7.62 -16.24 5.64
N ASP A 116 8.09 -16.62 6.82
CA ASP A 116 9.47 -16.36 7.26
C ASP A 116 9.83 -14.86 7.10
N VAL A 117 8.90 -13.98 7.52
CA VAL A 117 9.10 -12.54 7.38
C VAL A 117 10.08 -12.06 8.45
N GLU A 118 11.20 -11.50 8.02
CA GLU A 118 12.23 -10.97 8.91
C GLU A 118 12.49 -9.50 8.59
N ALA A 119 12.66 -8.69 9.64
CA ALA A 119 13.08 -7.30 9.52
C ALA A 119 14.56 -7.14 9.87
N ASP A 120 15.27 -6.30 9.12
CA ASP A 120 16.67 -5.95 9.35
C ASP A 120 16.91 -4.46 9.14
N LEU A 121 18.13 -3.99 9.40
CA LEU A 121 18.56 -2.61 9.15
C LEU A 121 17.61 -1.52 9.71
N ILE A 122 16.99 -1.83 10.86
CA ILE A 122 16.07 -0.96 11.57
C ILE A 122 16.82 0.28 12.05
N ARG A 123 16.35 1.45 11.63
CA ARG A 123 17.00 2.73 11.91
C ARG A 123 15.99 3.87 11.95
N PRO A 124 16.16 4.85 12.86
CA PRO A 124 15.43 6.10 12.79
C PRO A 124 15.65 6.81 11.44
N ALA A 125 14.64 7.54 11.00
CA ALA A 125 14.68 8.40 9.83
C ALA A 125 13.84 9.65 10.10
N GLU A 126 13.99 10.69 9.27
CA GLU A 126 13.19 11.90 9.34
C GLU A 126 12.53 12.11 7.97
N PHE A 127 11.24 12.43 7.97
CA PHE A 127 10.45 12.70 6.78
C PHE A 127 9.65 13.97 7.04
N ASP A 128 9.81 14.96 6.18
CA ASP A 128 9.16 16.27 6.35
C ASP A 128 9.34 16.86 7.77
N GLY A 129 10.53 16.68 8.36
CA GLY A 129 10.84 17.15 9.72
C GLY A 129 10.20 16.35 10.86
N VAL A 130 9.50 15.25 10.56
CA VAL A 130 8.88 14.34 11.54
C VAL A 130 9.70 13.07 11.68
N ASP A 131 9.94 12.66 12.92
CA ASP A 131 10.65 11.43 13.25
C ASP A 131 9.86 10.20 12.75
N GLY A 132 10.57 9.25 12.16
CA GLY A 132 10.03 8.00 11.65
C GLY A 132 11.04 6.85 11.69
N LEU A 133 10.70 5.75 11.04
CA LEU A 133 11.49 4.52 11.03
C LEU A 133 11.71 4.03 9.60
N ARG A 134 12.91 3.54 9.30
CA ARG A 134 13.24 2.77 8.09
C ARG A 134 13.74 1.40 8.49
N PHE A 135 13.33 0.37 7.76
CA PHE A 135 13.86 -0.98 7.94
C PHE A 135 13.74 -1.78 6.65
N GLY A 136 14.61 -2.78 6.51
CA GLY A 136 14.54 -3.77 5.44
C GLY A 136 13.67 -4.95 5.85
N LEU A 137 13.16 -5.65 4.84
CA LEU A 137 12.31 -6.83 4.98
C LEU A 137 12.80 -7.95 4.07
N THR A 138 12.71 -9.17 4.54
CA THR A 138 12.83 -10.37 3.72
C THR A 138 11.68 -11.33 4.01
N GLY A 139 11.44 -12.28 3.10
CA GLY A 139 10.49 -13.36 3.33
C GLY A 139 10.30 -14.25 2.12
N ILE A 140 9.28 -15.10 2.17
CA ILE A 140 8.89 -16.01 1.10
C ILE A 140 7.42 -15.80 0.77
N TRP A 141 7.12 -15.50 -0.49
CA TRP A 141 5.74 -15.39 -0.97
C TRP A 141 5.10 -16.78 -1.10
N GLN A 142 3.77 -16.87 -1.01
CA GLN A 142 2.99 -18.12 -1.09
C GLN A 142 3.28 -19.03 -2.30
N ASN A 143 3.90 -18.51 -3.36
CA ASN A 143 4.34 -19.29 -4.51
C ASN A 143 5.78 -19.82 -4.41
N GLY A 144 6.43 -19.67 -3.26
CA GLY A 144 7.79 -20.12 -2.96
C GLY A 144 8.91 -19.15 -3.37
N MET A 145 8.59 -17.97 -3.91
CA MET A 145 9.61 -16.99 -4.29
C MET A 145 10.14 -16.24 -3.08
N ARG A 146 11.46 -16.11 -2.99
CA ARG A 146 12.11 -15.17 -2.05
C ARG A 146 11.80 -13.73 -2.46
N VAL A 147 11.43 -12.95 -1.47
CA VAL A 147 11.13 -11.53 -1.62
C VAL A 147 12.02 -10.71 -0.70
N LYS A 148 12.29 -9.48 -1.13
CA LYS A 148 12.92 -8.43 -0.33
C LYS A 148 12.04 -7.21 -0.35
N GLY A 149 12.19 -6.37 0.66
CA GLY A 149 11.39 -5.18 0.81
C GLY A 149 12.05 -4.14 1.68
N GLU A 150 11.42 -2.97 1.69
CA GLU A 150 11.78 -1.85 2.55
C GLU A 150 10.50 -1.20 3.06
N ALA A 151 10.56 -0.70 4.29
CA ALA A 151 9.49 0.09 4.88
C ALA A 151 10.02 1.47 5.28
N ALA A 152 9.16 2.48 5.15
CA ALA A 152 9.29 3.80 5.73
C ALA A 152 8.00 4.10 6.50
N THR A 153 8.11 4.44 7.78
CA THR A 153 6.95 4.70 8.62
C THR A 153 7.05 6.00 9.39
N ILE A 154 5.93 6.69 9.55
CA ILE A 154 5.79 7.88 10.38
C ILE A 154 4.61 7.67 11.32
N ALA A 155 4.85 7.71 12.63
CA ALA A 155 3.82 7.57 13.64
C ALA A 155 3.48 8.96 14.20
N HIS A 156 2.29 9.48 13.91
CA HIS A 156 1.85 10.80 14.35
C HIS A 156 0.32 10.89 14.32
N ASP A 157 -0.27 11.88 15.00
CA ASP A 157 -1.73 12.15 14.98
C ASP A 157 -2.63 10.91 15.12
N ASP A 158 -2.30 10.02 16.06
CA ASP A 158 -3.00 8.75 16.29
C ASP A 158 -3.09 7.83 15.05
N ARG A 159 -2.13 7.92 14.14
CA ARG A 159 -2.00 7.08 12.95
C ARG A 159 -0.56 6.65 12.66
N LEU A 160 -0.41 5.71 11.74
CA LEU A 160 0.84 5.26 11.15
C LEU A 160 0.75 5.39 9.63
N ASP A 161 1.51 6.32 9.08
CA ASP A 161 1.71 6.42 7.63
C ASP A 161 2.85 5.48 7.22
N LEU A 162 2.61 4.68 6.18
CA LEU A 162 3.47 3.61 5.74
C LEU A 162 3.64 3.62 4.22
N VAL A 163 4.90 3.65 3.80
CA VAL A 163 5.33 3.22 2.47
C VAL A 163 6.02 1.87 2.60
N LEU A 164 5.44 0.82 2.00
CA LEU A 164 5.95 -0.54 2.07
C LEU A 164 6.23 -1.08 0.67
N PHE A 165 7.50 -1.36 0.38
CA PHE A 165 7.93 -1.98 -0.86
C PHE A 165 8.19 -3.47 -0.65
N MET A 166 7.66 -4.30 -1.55
CA MET A 166 7.96 -5.73 -1.63
C MET A 166 8.14 -6.15 -3.09
N ALA A 167 9.18 -6.94 -3.38
CA ALA A 167 9.42 -7.50 -4.71
C ALA A 167 10.23 -8.82 -4.66
N PRO A 168 10.09 -9.69 -5.68
CA PRO A 168 10.95 -10.85 -5.84
C PRO A 168 12.43 -10.47 -5.94
N GLU A 169 13.26 -11.19 -5.20
CA GLU A 169 14.69 -10.86 -5.01
C GLU A 169 15.51 -10.89 -6.30
N LEU A 170 15.27 -11.85 -7.19
CA LEU A 170 16.20 -12.15 -8.31
C LEU A 170 16.23 -11.12 -9.45
N HIS A 171 15.28 -10.20 -9.54
CA HIS A 171 15.24 -9.21 -10.64
C HIS A 171 14.48 -7.94 -10.28
N TYR A 172 13.25 -8.11 -9.77
CA TYR A 172 12.31 -7.01 -9.61
C TYR A 172 12.67 -6.08 -8.45
N TYR A 173 13.34 -6.58 -7.41
CA TYR A 173 13.79 -5.76 -6.31
C TYR A 173 14.82 -4.72 -6.77
N ASP A 174 15.97 -5.18 -7.28
CA ASP A 174 17.07 -4.29 -7.67
C ASP A 174 16.69 -3.35 -8.82
N ALA A 175 15.75 -3.75 -9.68
CA ALA A 175 15.29 -2.95 -10.81
C ALA A 175 14.60 -1.65 -10.38
N VAL A 176 13.86 -1.65 -9.28
CA VAL A 176 13.04 -0.50 -8.84
C VAL A 176 13.46 0.08 -7.50
N ALA A 177 14.30 -0.61 -6.72
CA ALA A 177 14.72 -0.16 -5.38
C ALA A 177 15.24 1.29 -5.33
N PRO A 178 16.08 1.78 -6.26
CA PRO A 178 16.52 3.18 -6.24
C PRO A 178 15.38 4.19 -6.41
N GLU A 179 14.37 3.85 -7.21
CA GLU A 179 13.20 4.70 -7.40
C GLU A 179 12.30 4.67 -6.17
N VAL A 180 12.09 3.50 -5.57
CA VAL A 180 11.32 3.37 -4.33
C VAL A 180 11.99 4.11 -3.18
N GLU A 181 13.32 4.06 -3.08
CA GLU A 181 14.08 4.84 -2.11
C GLU A 181 13.80 6.35 -2.28
N ALA A 182 13.74 6.83 -3.52
CA ALA A 182 13.37 8.21 -3.79
C ALA A 182 11.92 8.54 -3.41
N ILE A 183 10.98 7.62 -3.65
CA ILE A 183 9.58 7.76 -3.20
C ILE A 183 9.53 7.90 -1.67
N MET A 184 10.19 7.01 -0.94
CA MET A 184 10.23 7.02 0.53
C MET A 184 10.88 8.28 1.09
N ASN A 185 11.92 8.79 0.44
CA ASN A 185 12.58 10.04 0.84
C ASN A 185 11.78 11.31 0.49
N SER A 186 10.68 11.16 -0.26
CA SER A 186 9.83 12.26 -0.70
C SER A 186 8.48 12.34 0.01
N ILE A 187 8.29 11.55 1.08
CA ILE A 187 7.08 11.61 1.90
C ILE A 187 6.94 13.02 2.45
N ASP A 188 5.76 13.59 2.23
CA ASP A 188 5.37 14.95 2.60
C ASP A 188 4.00 14.88 3.31
N LEU A 189 3.91 15.46 4.51
CA LEU A 189 2.72 15.39 5.34
C LEU A 189 1.86 16.64 5.12
N PRO A 190 0.53 16.54 5.25
CA PRO A 190 -0.33 17.72 5.19
C PRO A 190 -0.04 18.66 6.37
N ASP A 191 0.07 19.97 6.07
CA ASP A 191 0.20 21.07 7.04
C ASP A 191 -0.87 21.07 8.16
#